data_AF-A0A926E6M7-F1
#
_entry.id   AF-A0A926E6M7-F1
#
_cell.length_a   1.000
_cell.length_b   1.000
_cell.length_c   1.000
_cell.angle_alpha   90.00
_cell.angle_beta   90.00
_cell.angle_gamma   90.00
#
_symmetry.space_group_name_H-M   'P 1'
#
loop_
_entity.id
_entity.type
_entity.pdbx_description
1 polymer ?
#
loop_
_entity_poly.entity_id
_entity_poly.type
_entity_poly.pdbx_seq_one_letter_code
_entity_poly.pdbx_strand_id
1 'polypeptide(L)'
;MGYQNNVLRINLKEKKASTEPLRMDFARKYIGSKGLAIRYMYEELDPGIDALGEDNKLFLTTGPLTGTPVPCSGKLSVAAKSPATGTMNDCSIGGHAGIKIKFAGYDMIIFEGISEEPCYVVIEDDKVKFLDAADLWGRGSHEAEAVLAEQYGTDYSIMSIGPAGEKLSNMACINSDYYRQAGRGGIGAVMGSKKMKAILIKGTKGVKVADIEKTTDRILEILHDDVLQEDNTFVYDAGTTAFLEACGDGGIVPYKNFSGANDPEWEKYNGDVLMQYREGKRGCGSCGLGCGNFLKIGNAVCEGPEYETIAVAGPNAGITDPEHIVKFNEVCDNMGLDTISAGDTIVWAMEMTEKGLHDFGIRFGEADKMIEMVELMARQEGVGADLCKGVKYCSEKYGGTDFAMQVKGLEFPQYEPRGSWGMSLAYAVSDRGACHMRAYAPNVEVFAAAVPPYTSEGKGQMVYELGEFNAVKFSLCICDFWGTITYDIMAEMLTMITGEKWTAEEMGEVGRRVLNIGRAFNQREGFNRANDTIPKRLVREALGGEGPAAGQKIPQEAFEDMLDQYYEVMGWNKDGTMPEELIRSIL
;
A
#
# COMPACT_ATOMS: atom_id res chain seq x y z
N MET A 1 -0.45 -24.93 -14.32
CA MET A 1 -0.04 -23.81 -15.20
C MET A 1 -0.19 -22.51 -14.42
N GLY A 2 0.38 -21.39 -14.88
CA GLY A 2 0.43 -20.11 -14.16
C GLY A 2 1.39 -20.10 -12.97
N TYR A 3 1.26 -21.07 -12.05
CA TYR A 3 2.17 -21.28 -10.92
C TYR A 3 3.50 -21.90 -11.35
N GLN A 4 4.58 -21.49 -10.69
CA GLN A 4 5.87 -22.17 -10.78
C GLN A 4 5.98 -23.38 -9.84
N ASN A 5 5.10 -23.46 -8.84
CA ASN A 5 5.01 -24.45 -7.77
C ASN A 5 6.21 -24.48 -6.83
N ASN A 6 6.94 -23.37 -6.70
CA ASN A 6 8.11 -23.29 -5.82
C ASN A 6 8.04 -22.08 -4.89
N VAL A 7 8.40 -22.31 -3.64
CA VAL A 7 8.72 -21.28 -2.65
C VAL A 7 10.23 -21.29 -2.43
N LEU A 8 10.88 -20.13 -2.58
CA LEU A 8 12.29 -19.96 -2.22
C LEU A 8 12.39 -19.48 -0.77
N ARG A 9 13.02 -20.28 0.10
CA ARG A 9 13.35 -19.88 1.47
C ARG A 9 14.79 -19.41 1.55
N ILE A 10 14.99 -18.27 2.19
CA ILE A 10 16.30 -17.64 2.37
C ILE A 10 16.48 -17.34 3.85
N ASN A 11 17.38 -18.10 4.49
CA ASN A 11 17.79 -17.85 5.87
C ASN A 11 19.06 -16.98 5.85
N LEU A 12 18.93 -15.74 6.34
CA LEU A 12 20.00 -14.73 6.30
C LEU A 12 21.08 -15.00 7.35
N LYS A 13 20.73 -15.64 8.47
CA LYS A 13 21.65 -16.00 9.55
C LYS A 13 22.57 -17.15 9.12
N GLU A 14 22.00 -18.18 8.51
CA GLU A 14 22.74 -19.34 7.99
C GLU A 14 23.35 -19.10 6.60
N LYS A 15 23.00 -17.98 5.95
CA LYS A 15 23.33 -17.68 4.54
C LYS A 15 22.99 -18.86 3.62
N LYS A 16 21.79 -19.41 3.81
CA LYS A 16 21.32 -20.62 3.13
C LYS A 16 20.04 -20.33 2.35
N ALA A 17 20.00 -20.83 1.12
CA ALA A 17 18.80 -20.82 0.29
C ALA A 17 18.35 -22.25 0.01
N SER A 18 17.05 -22.48 0.06
CA SER A 18 16.43 -23.77 -0.27
C SER A 18 15.07 -23.57 -0.91
N THR A 19 14.65 -24.53 -1.73
CA THR A 19 13.34 -24.51 -2.39
C THR A 19 12.44 -25.57 -1.80
N GLU A 20 11.16 -25.25 -1.63
CA GLU A 20 10.12 -26.21 -1.30
C GLU A 20 8.93 -26.09 -2.25
N PRO A 21 8.12 -27.15 -2.40
CA PRO A 21 6.89 -27.07 -3.19
C PRO A 21 5.91 -26.05 -2.60
N LEU A 22 5.27 -25.28 -3.48
CA LEU A 22 4.14 -24.43 -3.09
C LEU A 22 3.01 -25.27 -2.48
N ARG A 23 2.43 -24.80 -1.37
CA ARG A 23 1.24 -25.39 -0.76
C ARG A 23 0.03 -25.14 -1.66
N MET A 24 -0.21 -26.05 -2.61
CA MET A 24 -1.31 -25.94 -3.56
C MET A 24 -2.70 -26.01 -2.91
N ASP A 25 -2.79 -26.62 -1.72
CA ASP A 25 -3.99 -26.56 -0.89
C ASP A 25 -4.30 -25.13 -0.40
N PHE A 26 -3.27 -24.31 -0.17
CA PHE A 26 -3.44 -22.88 0.12
C PHE A 26 -3.66 -22.09 -1.17
N ALA A 27 -2.84 -22.31 -2.20
CA ALA A 27 -2.93 -21.57 -3.46
C ALA A 27 -4.30 -21.75 -4.15
N ARG A 28 -4.94 -22.92 -4.06
CA ARG A 28 -6.31 -23.11 -4.57
C ARG A 28 -7.37 -22.33 -3.78
N LYS A 29 -7.17 -22.09 -2.49
CA LYS A 29 -8.12 -21.34 -1.64
C LYS A 29 -7.87 -19.83 -1.68
N TYR A 30 -6.63 -19.40 -1.89
CA TYR A 30 -6.20 -18.00 -1.71
C TYR A 30 -5.56 -17.38 -2.96
N ILE A 31 -5.43 -18.17 -4.03
CA ILE A 31 -4.81 -17.83 -5.32
C ILE A 31 -3.32 -17.48 -5.19
N GLY A 32 -3.00 -16.25 -4.78
CA GLY A 32 -1.64 -15.74 -4.75
C GLY A 32 -1.53 -14.44 -3.97
N SER A 33 -0.40 -13.77 -4.11
CA SER A 33 -0.18 -12.38 -3.69
C SER A 33 -0.67 -12.13 -2.25
N LYS A 34 -1.51 -11.11 -2.02
CA LYS A 34 -2.09 -10.78 -0.71
C LYS A 34 -2.70 -12.00 -0.01
N GLY A 35 -3.65 -12.68 -0.66
CA GLY A 35 -4.37 -13.78 -0.05
C GLY A 35 -3.45 -14.91 0.40
N LEU A 36 -2.53 -15.32 -0.48
CA LEU A 36 -1.59 -16.39 -0.18
C LEU A 36 -0.54 -15.97 0.86
N ALA A 37 -0.04 -14.74 0.79
CA ALA A 37 0.90 -14.20 1.77
C ALA A 37 0.33 -14.23 3.19
N ILE A 38 -0.92 -13.76 3.38
CA ILE A 38 -1.55 -13.76 4.71
C ILE A 38 -1.80 -15.17 5.21
N ARG A 39 -2.20 -16.11 4.32
CA ARG A 39 -2.39 -17.52 4.73
C ARG A 39 -1.08 -18.15 5.22
N TYR A 40 0.03 -17.87 4.56
CA TYR A 40 1.36 -18.32 4.99
C TYR A 40 1.79 -17.63 6.29
N MET A 41 1.57 -16.32 6.42
CA MET A 41 1.84 -15.59 7.66
C MET A 41 1.08 -16.17 8.84
N TYR A 42 -0.21 -16.50 8.68
CA TYR A 42 -1.01 -17.10 9.74
C TYR A 42 -0.50 -18.49 10.14
N GLU A 43 0.00 -19.28 9.18
CA GLU A 43 0.57 -20.61 9.44
C GLU A 43 1.93 -20.55 10.15
N GLU A 44 2.79 -19.63 9.72
CA GLU A 44 4.22 -19.70 10.01
C GLU A 44 4.71 -18.69 11.05
N LEU A 45 3.92 -17.66 11.34
CA LEU A 45 4.26 -16.70 12.38
C LEU A 45 3.53 -17.07 13.66
N ASP A 46 4.27 -17.34 14.73
CA ASP A 46 3.67 -17.60 16.03
C ASP A 46 2.90 -16.36 16.54
N PRO A 47 1.87 -16.55 17.39
CA PRO A 47 1.17 -15.44 18.03
C PRO A 47 2.12 -14.58 18.86
N GLY A 48 2.01 -13.25 18.76
CA GLY A 48 2.69 -12.33 19.66
C GLY A 48 4.19 -12.13 19.41
N ILE A 49 4.75 -12.63 18.30
CA ILE A 49 6.15 -12.35 17.92
C ILE A 49 6.42 -10.85 17.81
N ASP A 50 7.67 -10.45 18.04
CA ASP A 50 8.12 -9.08 17.77
C ASP A 50 8.19 -8.84 16.24
N ALA A 51 7.58 -7.75 15.77
CA ALA A 51 7.57 -7.39 14.36
C ALA A 51 8.95 -7.02 13.81
N LEU A 52 9.91 -6.65 14.66
CA LEU A 52 11.31 -6.40 14.27
C LEU A 52 12.25 -7.52 14.75
N GLY A 53 11.70 -8.60 15.30
CA GLY A 53 12.45 -9.74 15.81
C GLY A 53 12.85 -10.75 14.75
N GLU A 54 13.70 -11.72 15.15
CA GLU A 54 14.21 -12.78 14.28
C GLU A 54 13.09 -13.67 13.70
N ASP A 55 12.02 -13.87 14.48
CA ASP A 55 10.89 -14.77 14.14
C ASP A 55 9.91 -14.16 13.13
N ASN A 56 9.92 -12.83 12.94
CA ASN A 56 9.12 -12.24 11.87
C ASN A 56 9.75 -12.57 10.51
N LYS A 57 8.93 -12.78 9.50
CA LYS A 57 9.37 -13.14 8.15
C LYS A 57 8.94 -12.08 7.15
N LEU A 58 9.74 -11.91 6.10
CA LEU A 58 9.40 -11.04 4.97
C LEU A 58 9.01 -11.90 3.77
N PHE A 59 7.79 -11.73 3.29
CA PHE A 59 7.20 -12.52 2.21
C PHE A 59 7.09 -11.67 0.95
N LEU A 60 7.68 -12.12 -0.16
CA LEU A 60 7.49 -11.56 -1.49
C LEU A 60 6.67 -12.55 -2.30
N THR A 61 5.41 -12.23 -2.57
CA THR A 61 4.43 -13.19 -3.09
C THR A 61 3.78 -12.69 -4.37
N THR A 62 3.83 -13.51 -5.40
CA THR A 62 3.27 -13.23 -6.75
C THR A 62 1.93 -13.95 -6.95
N GLY A 63 1.31 -13.79 -8.12
CA GLY A 63 0.10 -14.50 -8.53
C GLY A 63 0.33 -15.45 -9.72
N PRO A 64 -0.67 -16.31 -10.04
CA PRO A 64 -0.62 -17.13 -11.24
C PRO A 64 -0.67 -16.31 -12.54
N LEU A 65 -1.22 -15.09 -12.50
CA LEU A 65 -1.29 -14.19 -13.66
C LEU A 65 0.02 -13.43 -13.90
N THR A 66 0.84 -13.25 -12.86
CA THR A 66 2.10 -12.49 -12.95
C THR A 66 3.08 -13.15 -13.93
N GLY A 67 3.68 -12.34 -14.80
CA GLY A 67 4.61 -12.80 -15.83
C GLY A 67 3.95 -13.48 -17.03
N THR A 68 2.62 -13.36 -17.16
CA THR A 68 1.84 -13.81 -18.33
C THR A 68 1.43 -12.61 -19.20
N PRO A 69 0.77 -12.83 -20.36
CA PRO A 69 0.24 -11.74 -21.18
C PRO A 69 -0.87 -10.92 -20.52
N VAL A 70 -1.44 -11.37 -19.39
CA VAL A 70 -2.57 -10.69 -18.73
C VAL A 70 -2.20 -9.25 -18.38
N PRO A 71 -3.01 -8.26 -18.80
CA PRO A 71 -2.70 -6.86 -18.56
C PRO A 71 -2.75 -6.52 -17.08
N CYS A 72 -1.94 -5.55 -16.67
CA CYS A 72 -1.96 -4.98 -15.32
C CYS A 72 -1.70 -6.01 -14.18
N SER A 73 -1.13 -7.18 -14.50
CA SER A 73 -0.89 -8.30 -13.57
C SER A 73 0.52 -8.34 -12.97
N GLY A 74 1.33 -7.30 -13.22
CA GLY A 74 2.74 -7.21 -12.80
C GLY A 74 2.96 -6.80 -11.34
N LYS A 75 1.92 -6.74 -10.49
CA LYS A 75 2.07 -6.39 -9.08
C LYS A 75 2.78 -7.50 -8.27
N LEU A 76 3.27 -7.13 -7.09
CA LEU A 76 3.87 -8.01 -6.11
C LEU A 76 3.30 -7.67 -4.72
N SER A 77 2.98 -8.69 -3.92
CA SER A 77 2.70 -8.51 -2.49
C SER A 77 3.98 -8.61 -1.67
N VAL A 78 4.28 -7.59 -0.87
CA VAL A 78 5.34 -7.61 0.14
C VAL A 78 4.70 -7.57 1.52
N ALA A 79 4.86 -8.63 2.30
CA ALA A 79 4.09 -8.82 3.52
C ALA A 79 4.94 -9.27 4.72
N ALA A 80 4.49 -8.89 5.92
CA ALA A 80 5.07 -9.27 7.22
C ALA A 80 4.12 -8.84 8.35
N LYS A 81 4.41 -9.22 9.61
CA LYS A 81 3.80 -8.52 10.75
C LYS A 81 4.33 -7.08 10.79
N SER A 82 3.43 -6.11 10.93
CA SER A 82 3.76 -4.68 10.88
C SER A 82 4.36 -4.17 12.18
N PRO A 83 5.52 -3.48 12.17
CA PRO A 83 6.02 -2.76 13.35
C PRO A 83 5.21 -1.50 13.67
N ALA A 84 4.52 -0.91 12.69
CA ALA A 84 3.73 0.31 12.89
C ALA A 84 2.43 0.05 13.65
N THR A 85 1.80 -1.09 13.34
CA THR A 85 0.44 -1.39 13.79
C THR A 85 0.36 -2.64 14.66
N GLY A 86 1.28 -3.59 14.53
CA GLY A 86 1.17 -4.92 15.13
C GLY A 86 0.20 -5.87 14.42
N THR A 87 -0.49 -5.41 13.37
CA THR A 87 -1.40 -6.22 12.54
C THR A 87 -0.62 -7.02 11.50
N MET A 88 -1.34 -7.86 10.75
CA MET A 88 -0.84 -8.26 9.42
C MET A 88 -0.65 -7.02 8.55
N ASN A 89 0.33 -7.07 7.65
CA ASN A 89 0.50 -6.06 6.62
C ASN A 89 0.96 -6.70 5.32
N ASP A 90 0.36 -6.28 4.23
CA ASP A 90 0.84 -6.48 2.87
C ASP A 90 0.86 -5.13 2.15
N CYS A 91 1.85 -4.94 1.30
CA CYS A 91 1.94 -3.85 0.36
C CYS A 91 1.88 -4.41 -1.07
N SER A 92 0.99 -3.84 -1.89
CA SER A 92 0.97 -4.09 -3.33
C SER A 92 1.92 -3.11 -4.02
N ILE A 93 3.03 -3.63 -4.55
CA ILE A 93 4.04 -2.83 -5.28
C ILE A 93 3.99 -3.15 -6.77
N GLY A 94 4.19 -2.13 -7.61
CA GLY A 94 4.33 -2.26 -9.06
C GLY A 94 5.76 -2.56 -9.51
N GLY A 95 6.11 -2.09 -10.71
CA GLY A 95 7.44 -2.29 -11.30
C GLY A 95 7.57 -3.65 -11.98
N HIS A 96 8.76 -4.25 -11.89
CA HIS A 96 9.07 -5.50 -12.59
C HIS A 96 9.49 -6.64 -11.66
N ALA A 97 9.71 -6.38 -10.37
CA ALA A 97 10.17 -7.38 -9.41
C ALA A 97 9.29 -8.64 -9.36
N GLY A 98 7.96 -8.49 -9.34
CA GLY A 98 7.02 -9.61 -9.37
C GLY A 98 7.21 -10.52 -10.59
N ILE A 99 7.40 -9.93 -11.77
CA ILE A 99 7.67 -10.69 -13.01
C ILE A 99 9.03 -11.37 -12.95
N LYS A 100 10.06 -10.71 -12.44
CA LYS A 100 11.40 -11.30 -12.31
C LYS A 100 11.41 -12.50 -11.36
N ILE A 101 10.64 -12.45 -10.25
CA ILE A 101 10.45 -13.57 -9.33
C ILE A 101 9.82 -14.76 -10.05
N LYS A 102 8.74 -14.52 -10.81
CA LYS A 102 8.09 -15.55 -11.62
C LYS A 102 9.06 -16.16 -12.61
N PHE A 103 9.81 -15.35 -13.34
CA PHE A 103 10.76 -15.85 -14.34
C PHE A 103 11.97 -16.56 -13.71
N ALA A 104 12.31 -16.29 -12.45
CA ALA A 104 13.34 -17.04 -11.73
C ALA A 104 12.86 -18.45 -11.33
N GLY A 105 11.54 -18.69 -11.40
CA GLY A 105 10.92 -19.99 -11.16
C GLY A 105 10.23 -20.10 -9.80
N TYR A 106 9.86 -18.98 -9.18
CA TYR A 106 9.24 -18.94 -7.85
C TYR A 106 7.88 -18.26 -7.87
N ASP A 107 6.97 -18.71 -7.01
CA ASP A 107 5.70 -18.01 -6.73
C ASP A 107 5.82 -17.13 -5.47
N MET A 108 6.74 -17.49 -4.57
CA MET A 108 6.98 -16.80 -3.32
C MET A 108 8.46 -16.89 -2.93
N ILE A 109 8.97 -15.82 -2.30
CA ILE A 109 10.25 -15.81 -1.60
C ILE A 109 9.98 -15.45 -0.13
N ILE A 110 10.53 -16.24 0.79
CA ILE A 110 10.40 -16.02 2.23
C ILE A 110 11.78 -15.79 2.82
N PHE A 111 11.99 -14.64 3.44
CA PHE A 111 13.22 -14.30 4.15
C PHE A 111 13.05 -14.48 5.66
N GLU A 112 13.99 -15.20 6.26
CA GLU A 112 13.99 -15.61 7.66
C GLU A 112 15.36 -15.31 8.31
N GLY A 113 15.39 -15.23 9.64
CA GLY A 113 16.59 -14.90 10.38
C GLY A 113 17.04 -13.45 10.19
N ILE A 114 18.21 -13.14 10.76
CA ILE A 114 18.87 -11.83 10.70
C ILE A 114 20.32 -12.08 10.28
N SER A 115 20.82 -11.34 9.29
CA SER A 115 22.23 -11.39 8.90
C SER A 115 23.12 -10.80 10.00
N GLU A 116 24.33 -11.35 10.19
CA GLU A 116 25.30 -10.80 11.16
C GLU A 116 25.72 -9.37 10.80
N GLU A 117 25.88 -9.09 9.50
CA GLU A 117 26.30 -7.80 8.96
C GLU A 117 25.36 -7.35 7.83
N PRO A 118 25.29 -6.04 7.51
CA PRO A 118 24.57 -5.55 6.34
C PRO A 118 24.87 -6.35 5.07
N CYS A 119 23.83 -6.84 4.42
CA CYS A 119 23.95 -7.65 3.20
C CYS A 119 22.94 -7.26 2.13
N TYR A 120 23.20 -7.69 0.90
CA TYR A 120 22.20 -7.77 -0.15
C TYR A 120 22.16 -9.18 -0.75
N VAL A 121 21.00 -9.57 -1.26
CA VAL A 121 20.78 -10.92 -1.83
C VAL A 121 20.57 -10.81 -3.33
N VAL A 122 21.33 -11.60 -4.09
CA VAL A 122 21.18 -11.70 -5.56
C VAL A 122 20.57 -13.04 -5.91
N ILE A 123 19.46 -13.01 -6.63
CA ILE A 123 18.71 -14.17 -7.12
C ILE A 123 18.75 -14.13 -8.64
N GLU A 124 19.47 -15.08 -9.24
CA GLU A 124 19.52 -15.28 -10.69
C GLU A 124 19.12 -16.72 -11.00
N ASP A 125 17.85 -16.90 -11.39
CA ASP A 125 17.21 -18.21 -11.51
C ASP A 125 17.45 -19.08 -10.25
N ASP A 126 18.15 -20.21 -10.38
CA ASP A 126 18.43 -21.14 -9.26
C ASP A 126 19.62 -20.73 -8.39
N LYS A 127 20.32 -19.64 -8.73
CA LYS A 127 21.52 -19.19 -8.02
C LYS A 127 21.17 -18.07 -7.05
N VAL A 128 21.39 -18.32 -5.77
CA VAL A 128 21.25 -17.31 -4.71
C VAL A 128 22.63 -16.99 -4.13
N LYS A 129 22.96 -15.70 -4.03
CA LYS A 129 24.21 -15.21 -3.43
C LYS A 129 23.90 -14.22 -2.32
N PHE A 130 24.66 -14.30 -1.24
CA PHE A 130 24.64 -13.36 -0.12
C PHE A 130 25.90 -12.52 -0.20
N LEU A 131 25.76 -11.21 -0.33
CA LEU A 131 26.87 -10.29 -0.55
C LEU A 131 26.86 -9.19 0.50
N ASP A 132 28.05 -8.68 0.82
CA ASP A 132 28.23 -7.59 1.78
C ASP A 132 27.60 -6.29 1.25
N ALA A 133 26.96 -5.52 2.11
CA ALA A 133 26.35 -4.23 1.76
C ALA A 133 26.87 -3.08 2.63
N ALA A 134 28.03 -3.22 3.27
CA ALA A 134 28.56 -2.22 4.20
C ALA A 134 28.84 -0.88 3.52
N ASP A 135 29.21 -0.90 2.24
CA ASP A 135 29.45 0.29 1.43
C ASP A 135 28.15 0.97 0.94
N LEU A 136 27.03 0.24 0.93
CA LEU A 136 25.68 0.73 0.61
C LEU A 136 24.89 1.16 1.84
N TRP A 137 25.20 0.61 3.02
CA TRP A 137 24.51 0.92 4.26
C TRP A 137 24.72 2.40 4.65
N GLY A 138 23.64 3.11 4.95
CA GLY A 138 23.61 4.55 5.21
C GLY A 138 23.31 5.41 3.98
N ARG A 139 23.39 4.84 2.77
CA ARG A 139 23.04 5.57 1.53
C ARG A 139 21.54 5.62 1.32
N GLY A 140 21.09 6.64 0.59
CA GLY A 140 19.73 6.70 0.07
C GLY A 140 19.41 5.50 -0.82
N SER A 141 18.14 5.12 -0.90
CA SER A 141 17.68 4.01 -1.73
C SER A 141 18.01 4.24 -3.21
N HIS A 142 17.73 5.41 -3.77
CA HIS A 142 18.03 5.70 -5.18
C HIS A 142 19.55 5.62 -5.46
N GLU A 143 20.37 6.10 -4.52
CA GLU A 143 21.82 6.01 -4.64
C GLU A 143 22.31 4.55 -4.61
N ALA A 144 21.78 3.75 -3.69
CA ALA A 144 22.12 2.33 -3.58
C ALA A 144 21.69 1.56 -4.85
N GLU A 145 20.50 1.84 -5.38
CA GLU A 145 20.03 1.23 -6.62
C GLU A 145 20.85 1.67 -7.84
N ALA A 146 21.31 2.92 -7.90
CA ALA A 146 22.20 3.39 -8.96
C ALA A 146 23.53 2.62 -8.99
N VAL A 147 24.17 2.44 -7.83
CA VAL A 147 25.41 1.67 -7.71
C VAL A 147 25.20 0.21 -8.14
N LEU A 148 24.11 -0.41 -7.67
CA LEU A 148 23.78 -1.79 -8.00
C LEU A 148 23.39 -1.95 -9.48
N ALA A 149 22.69 -1.00 -10.07
CA ALA A 149 22.33 -1.01 -11.48
C ALA A 149 23.56 -0.87 -12.39
N GLU A 150 24.56 -0.07 -12.01
CA GLU A 150 25.84 0.02 -12.73
C GLU A 150 26.61 -1.30 -12.67
N GLN A 151 26.60 -1.97 -11.51
CA GLN A 151 27.33 -3.23 -11.31
C GLN A 151 26.67 -4.44 -11.99
N TYR A 152 25.34 -4.54 -11.95
CA TYR A 152 24.61 -5.73 -12.40
C TYR A 152 23.84 -5.55 -13.72
N GLY A 153 23.59 -4.30 -14.11
CA GLY A 153 22.80 -3.95 -15.29
C GLY A 153 21.29 -3.94 -15.02
N THR A 154 20.55 -3.41 -16.00
CA THR A 154 19.09 -3.19 -15.94
C THR A 154 18.23 -4.44 -16.10
N ASP A 155 18.85 -5.61 -16.30
CA ASP A 155 18.14 -6.89 -16.39
C ASP A 155 17.64 -7.37 -15.03
N TYR A 156 18.24 -6.89 -13.95
CA TYR A 156 17.82 -7.13 -12.57
C TYR A 156 16.76 -6.11 -12.18
N SER A 157 15.69 -6.58 -11.55
CA SER A 157 14.90 -5.70 -10.69
C SER A 157 15.61 -5.58 -9.35
N ILE A 158 15.69 -4.35 -8.86
CA ILE A 158 16.35 -4.03 -7.60
C ILE A 158 15.26 -3.58 -6.64
N MET A 159 15.26 -4.14 -5.45
CA MET A 159 14.44 -3.68 -4.33
C MET A 159 15.37 -3.28 -3.20
N SER A 160 15.18 -2.11 -2.60
CA SER A 160 16.12 -1.59 -1.60
C SER A 160 15.42 -0.82 -0.48
N ILE A 161 16.12 -0.62 0.62
CA ILE A 161 15.69 0.28 1.70
C ILE A 161 16.61 1.49 1.78
N GLY A 162 16.05 2.64 2.15
CA GLY A 162 16.83 3.83 2.53
C GLY A 162 17.21 3.83 4.03
N PRO A 163 17.81 4.93 4.51
CA PRO A 163 18.18 5.10 5.92
C PRO A 163 17.03 4.87 6.92
N ALA A 164 15.79 5.20 6.55
CA ALA A 164 14.65 4.96 7.42
C ALA A 164 14.42 3.46 7.71
N GLY A 165 14.61 2.59 6.71
CA GLY A 165 14.54 1.15 6.90
C GLY A 165 15.69 0.63 7.75
N GLU A 166 16.91 1.11 7.51
CA GLU A 166 18.11 0.74 8.28
C GLU A 166 18.00 1.14 9.77
N LYS A 167 17.31 2.25 10.04
CA LYS A 167 17.04 2.76 11.39
C LYS A 167 15.75 2.21 12.00
N LEU A 168 15.04 1.34 11.30
CA LEU A 168 13.82 0.67 11.79
C LEU A 168 12.66 1.64 12.07
N SER A 169 12.46 2.64 11.21
CA SER A 169 11.30 3.52 11.30
C SER A 169 9.98 2.76 11.03
N ASN A 170 8.94 3.06 11.81
CA ASN A 170 7.61 2.47 11.65
C ASN A 170 6.93 2.83 10.31
N MET A 171 7.46 3.81 9.60
CA MET A 171 6.95 4.28 8.31
C MET A 171 7.96 4.01 7.17
N ALA A 172 8.92 3.11 7.39
CA ALA A 172 9.90 2.77 6.37
C ALA A 172 9.30 1.92 5.23
N CYS A 173 9.70 2.26 4.01
CA CYS A 173 9.31 1.61 2.76
C CYS A 173 10.37 0.64 2.24
N ILE A 174 9.98 -0.19 1.28
CA ILE A 174 10.91 -0.86 0.37
C ILE A 174 10.67 -0.27 -1.03
N ASN A 175 11.70 0.36 -1.58
CA ASN A 175 11.73 0.84 -2.95
C ASN A 175 11.93 -0.32 -3.92
N SER A 176 11.49 -0.13 -5.16
CA SER A 176 11.80 -1.01 -6.28
C SER A 176 11.95 -0.25 -7.57
N ASP A 177 13.03 -0.57 -8.29
CA ASP A 177 13.40 0.02 -9.57
C ASP A 177 13.30 1.56 -9.52
N TYR A 178 13.96 2.13 -8.51
CA TYR A 178 13.99 3.51 -8.03
C TYR A 178 12.71 3.95 -7.31
N TYR A 179 11.59 4.00 -8.01
CA TYR A 179 10.44 4.82 -7.57
C TYR A 179 9.18 4.05 -7.15
N ARG A 180 9.12 2.72 -7.33
CA ARG A 180 7.94 1.96 -6.88
C ARG A 180 8.08 1.65 -5.40
N GLN A 181 7.02 1.85 -4.62
CA GLN A 181 7.08 1.69 -3.17
C GLN A 181 6.18 0.56 -2.66
N ALA A 182 6.73 -0.32 -1.85
CA ALA A 182 5.99 -1.05 -0.84
C ALA A 182 5.94 -0.16 0.41
N GLY A 183 4.93 0.72 0.45
CA GLY A 183 5.02 1.93 1.26
C GLY A 183 4.66 1.79 2.73
N ARG A 184 3.58 1.10 3.05
CA ARG A 184 2.86 1.34 4.32
C ARG A 184 3.10 0.27 5.38
N GLY A 185 2.94 0.65 6.65
CA GLY A 185 3.03 -0.27 7.79
C GLY A 185 4.45 -0.70 8.17
N GLY A 186 5.48 0.06 7.77
CA GLY A 186 6.86 -0.16 8.20
C GLY A 186 7.53 -1.40 7.63
N ILE A 187 7.13 -1.84 6.44
CA ILE A 187 7.68 -3.04 5.79
C ILE A 187 9.19 -2.91 5.50
N GLY A 188 9.67 -1.69 5.25
CA GLY A 188 11.09 -1.38 5.11
C GLY A 188 11.89 -1.59 6.40
N ALA A 189 11.28 -1.34 7.56
CA ALA A 189 11.91 -1.63 8.85
C ALA A 189 11.99 -3.13 9.12
N VAL A 190 11.04 -3.93 8.63
CA VAL A 190 11.16 -5.39 8.67
C VAL A 190 12.38 -5.85 7.85
N MET A 191 12.54 -5.34 6.62
CA MET A 191 13.72 -5.63 5.79
C MET A 191 15.03 -5.15 6.45
N GLY A 192 15.02 -3.96 7.04
CA GLY A 192 16.16 -3.40 7.77
C GLY A 192 16.53 -4.15 9.05
N SER A 193 15.55 -4.68 9.79
CA SER A 193 15.78 -5.50 11.01
C SER A 193 16.56 -6.76 10.71
N LYS A 194 16.43 -7.26 9.47
CA LYS A 194 17.17 -8.41 8.95
C LYS A 194 18.57 -8.06 8.44
N LYS A 195 18.96 -6.79 8.53
CA LYS A 195 20.18 -6.17 7.96
C LYS A 195 20.29 -6.38 6.45
N MET A 196 19.16 -6.42 5.75
CA MET A 196 19.12 -6.61 4.30
C MET A 196 18.93 -5.27 3.59
N LYS A 197 19.97 -4.76 2.96
CA LYS A 197 19.95 -3.47 2.24
C LYS A 197 19.18 -3.55 0.92
N ALA A 198 19.36 -4.64 0.18
CA ALA A 198 18.76 -4.81 -1.13
C ALA A 198 18.51 -6.29 -1.51
N ILE A 199 17.61 -6.47 -2.47
CA ILE A 199 17.33 -7.72 -3.15
C ILE A 199 17.44 -7.45 -4.65
N LEU A 200 18.26 -8.22 -5.37
CA LEU A 200 18.36 -8.15 -6.82
C LEU A 200 17.79 -9.43 -7.41
N ILE A 201 16.89 -9.31 -8.38
CA ILE A 201 16.17 -10.45 -8.94
C ILE A 201 16.25 -10.43 -10.46
N LYS A 202 16.75 -11.52 -11.02
CA LYS A 202 16.73 -11.81 -12.45
C LYS A 202 16.21 -13.23 -12.68
N GLY A 203 15.33 -13.35 -13.65
CA GLY A 203 14.72 -14.62 -14.02
C GLY A 203 14.63 -14.76 -15.53
N THR A 204 14.82 -15.98 -16.03
CA THR A 204 14.89 -16.27 -17.47
C THR A 204 13.99 -17.43 -17.95
N LYS A 205 13.31 -18.14 -17.03
CA LYS A 205 12.57 -19.38 -17.34
C LYS A 205 11.20 -19.19 -18.00
N GLY A 206 10.59 -18.01 -17.86
CA GLY A 206 9.22 -17.72 -18.33
C GLY A 206 8.12 -18.40 -17.48
N VAL A 207 6.85 -18.18 -17.84
CA VAL A 207 5.67 -18.78 -17.17
C VAL A 207 4.87 -19.62 -18.16
N LYS A 208 4.47 -20.82 -17.76
CA LYS A 208 3.65 -21.71 -18.61
C LYS A 208 2.18 -21.38 -18.50
N VAL A 209 1.53 -21.16 -19.64
CA VAL A 209 0.09 -20.96 -19.81
C VAL A 209 -0.53 -22.22 -20.40
N ALA A 210 -1.78 -22.55 -20.04
CA ALA A 210 -2.42 -23.79 -20.48
C ALA A 210 -2.59 -23.88 -22.01
N ASP A 211 -3.05 -22.80 -22.64
CA ASP A 211 -3.15 -22.65 -24.11
C ASP A 211 -2.72 -21.22 -24.48
N ILE A 212 -1.44 -21.04 -24.84
CA ILE A 212 -0.87 -19.71 -25.02
C ILE A 212 -1.44 -18.97 -26.23
N GLU A 213 -1.73 -19.67 -27.33
CA GLU A 213 -2.26 -19.05 -28.55
C GLU A 213 -3.65 -18.49 -28.29
N LYS A 214 -4.57 -19.35 -27.82
CA LYS A 214 -5.94 -18.95 -27.51
C LYS A 214 -6.01 -17.90 -26.40
N THR A 215 -5.17 -18.05 -25.37
CA THR A 215 -5.11 -17.06 -24.28
C THR A 215 -4.67 -15.70 -24.81
N THR A 216 -3.66 -15.67 -25.68
CA THR A 216 -3.14 -14.38 -26.21
C THR A 216 -4.21 -13.70 -27.05
N ASP A 217 -4.90 -14.42 -27.93
CA ASP A 217 -5.98 -13.85 -28.75
C ASP A 217 -7.09 -13.25 -27.87
N ARG A 218 -7.54 -14.00 -26.85
CA ARG A 218 -8.59 -13.52 -25.95
C ARG A 218 -8.13 -12.35 -25.07
N ILE A 219 -6.87 -12.35 -24.63
CA ILE A 219 -6.32 -11.24 -23.86
C ILE A 219 -6.20 -9.97 -24.69
N LEU A 220 -5.91 -10.07 -25.99
CA LEU A 220 -5.95 -8.91 -26.88
C LEU A 220 -7.36 -8.34 -27.01
N GLU A 221 -8.39 -9.18 -27.09
CA GLU A 221 -9.79 -8.74 -27.04
C GLU A 221 -10.09 -8.02 -25.72
N ILE A 222 -9.77 -8.63 -24.57
CA ILE A 222 -9.99 -8.01 -23.24
C ILE A 222 -9.23 -6.68 -23.11
N LEU A 223 -8.00 -6.62 -23.63
CA LEU A 223 -7.20 -5.40 -23.63
C LEU A 223 -7.90 -4.28 -24.40
N HIS A 224 -8.46 -4.59 -25.57
CA HIS A 224 -9.15 -3.60 -26.40
C HIS A 224 -10.54 -3.25 -25.86
N ASP A 225 -11.33 -4.24 -25.46
CA ASP A 225 -12.75 -4.07 -25.14
C ASP A 225 -13.00 -3.59 -23.71
N ASP A 226 -12.02 -3.78 -22.80
CA ASP A 226 -12.19 -3.47 -21.38
C ASP A 226 -11.04 -2.63 -20.80
N VAL A 227 -9.79 -3.05 -20.97
CA VAL A 227 -8.64 -2.35 -20.33
C VAL A 227 -8.42 -0.97 -20.94
N LEU A 228 -8.37 -0.85 -22.26
CA LEU A 228 -8.03 0.39 -22.97
C LEU A 228 -9.26 1.25 -23.30
N GLN A 229 -10.22 1.28 -22.36
CA GLN A 229 -11.41 2.12 -22.42
C GLN A 229 -11.19 3.46 -21.71
N GLU A 230 -12.01 4.48 -22.01
CA GLU A 230 -11.89 5.84 -21.43
C GLU A 230 -11.90 5.82 -19.89
N ASP A 231 -12.74 4.96 -19.30
CA ASP A 231 -12.87 4.76 -17.85
C ASP A 231 -11.56 4.32 -17.17
N ASN A 232 -10.60 3.78 -17.92
CA ASN A 232 -9.28 3.38 -17.40
C ASN A 232 -8.14 4.23 -17.96
N THR A 233 -8.23 4.67 -19.21
CA THR A 233 -7.12 5.30 -19.95
C THR A 233 -6.82 6.73 -19.51
N PHE A 234 -7.70 7.38 -18.75
CA PHE A 234 -7.40 8.66 -18.11
C PHE A 234 -6.11 8.63 -17.26
N VAL A 235 -5.79 7.47 -16.66
CA VAL A 235 -4.55 7.30 -15.88
C VAL A 235 -3.30 7.34 -16.75
N TYR A 236 -3.42 7.14 -18.07
CA TYR A 236 -2.32 7.37 -18.97
C TYR A 236 -2.01 8.88 -19.05
N ASP A 237 -3.02 9.75 -19.16
CA ASP A 237 -2.74 11.15 -19.40
C ASP A 237 -2.23 11.89 -18.17
N ALA A 238 -2.81 11.64 -17.00
CA ALA A 238 -2.48 12.35 -15.77
C ALA A 238 -1.95 11.45 -14.64
N GLY A 239 -2.01 10.12 -14.77
CA GLY A 239 -1.79 9.23 -13.63
C GLY A 239 -2.83 9.52 -12.53
N THR A 240 -2.41 9.46 -11.27
CA THR A 240 -3.32 9.77 -10.16
C THR A 240 -3.46 11.26 -9.87
N THR A 241 -2.71 12.16 -10.52
CA THR A 241 -2.84 13.60 -10.27
C THR A 241 -4.23 14.13 -10.62
N ALA A 242 -4.95 13.44 -11.52
CA ALA A 242 -6.36 13.70 -11.84
C ALA A 242 -7.29 13.60 -10.63
N PHE A 243 -6.94 12.80 -9.61
CA PHE A 243 -7.76 12.68 -8.41
C PHE A 243 -7.78 13.94 -7.57
N LEU A 244 -6.82 14.86 -7.71
CA LEU A 244 -6.85 16.11 -6.94
C LEU A 244 -8.10 16.93 -7.25
N GLU A 245 -8.39 17.13 -8.53
CA GLU A 245 -9.58 17.86 -8.98
C GLU A 245 -10.85 17.07 -8.66
N ALA A 246 -10.91 15.78 -9.00
CA ALA A 246 -12.08 14.94 -8.73
C ALA A 246 -12.43 14.88 -7.22
N CYS A 247 -11.42 14.81 -6.36
CA CYS A 247 -11.62 14.90 -4.91
C CYS A 247 -12.01 16.30 -4.46
N GLY A 248 -11.46 17.34 -5.10
CA GLY A 248 -11.80 18.73 -4.84
C GLY A 248 -13.28 19.01 -5.09
N ASP A 249 -13.79 18.58 -6.24
CA ASP A 249 -15.21 18.66 -6.62
C ASP A 249 -16.11 17.92 -5.63
N GLY A 250 -15.63 16.79 -5.11
CA GLY A 250 -16.29 16.01 -4.06
C GLY A 250 -16.20 16.61 -2.65
N GLY A 251 -15.35 17.62 -2.43
CA GLY A 251 -15.08 18.16 -1.10
C GLY A 251 -14.34 17.20 -0.18
N ILE A 252 -13.54 16.28 -0.74
CA ILE A 252 -12.84 15.22 0.02
C ILE A 252 -11.32 15.36 0.02
N VAL A 253 -10.75 16.50 -0.37
CA VAL A 253 -9.31 16.78 -0.24
C VAL A 253 -9.02 17.31 1.17
N PRO A 254 -8.22 16.64 2.01
CA PRO A 254 -7.88 17.14 3.33
C PRO A 254 -7.09 18.45 3.28
N TYR A 255 -7.43 19.39 4.17
CA TYR A 255 -6.74 20.67 4.31
C TYR A 255 -6.33 20.90 5.77
N LYS A 256 -5.05 21.25 5.97
CA LYS A 256 -4.41 21.53 7.28
C LYS A 256 -4.77 20.49 8.35
N ASN A 257 -4.18 19.31 8.24
CA ASN A 257 -4.43 18.13 9.09
C ASN A 257 -5.91 17.72 9.16
N PHE A 258 -6.61 17.65 8.03
CA PHE A 258 -8.03 17.32 8.01
C PHE A 258 -8.88 18.30 8.87
N SER A 259 -8.47 19.55 9.06
CA SER A 259 -9.30 20.53 9.79
C SER A 259 -10.37 21.16 8.89
N GLY A 260 -10.08 21.25 7.60
CA GLY A 260 -11.03 21.61 6.55
C GLY A 260 -10.88 20.72 5.33
N ALA A 261 -11.68 21.04 4.31
CA ALA A 261 -11.57 20.46 2.98
C ALA A 261 -11.26 21.53 1.94
N ASN A 262 -10.53 21.10 0.92
CA ASN A 262 -10.13 21.84 -0.28
C ASN A 262 -9.22 23.04 0.02
N ASP A 263 -8.10 23.10 -0.69
CA ASP A 263 -7.25 24.29 -0.71
C ASP A 263 -7.79 25.27 -1.75
N PRO A 264 -8.10 26.53 -1.42
CA PRO A 264 -8.52 27.52 -2.40
C PRO A 264 -7.45 27.82 -3.48
N GLU A 265 -6.19 27.46 -3.24
CA GLU A 265 -5.08 27.68 -4.17
C GLU A 265 -4.64 26.40 -4.92
N TRP A 266 -5.47 25.34 -4.92
CA TRP A 266 -5.13 24.04 -5.49
C TRP A 266 -4.71 24.07 -6.96
N GLU A 267 -5.22 25.03 -7.74
CA GLU A 267 -4.87 25.22 -9.16
C GLU A 267 -3.38 25.55 -9.38
N LYS A 268 -2.64 25.98 -8.35
CA LYS A 268 -1.20 26.24 -8.45
C LYS A 268 -0.35 24.98 -8.60
N TYR A 269 -0.87 23.82 -8.23
CA TYR A 269 -0.13 22.56 -8.18
C TYR A 269 -0.96 21.36 -8.69
N ASN A 270 -2.04 21.62 -9.42
CA ASN A 270 -2.93 20.56 -9.92
C ASN A 270 -2.28 19.72 -11.03
N GLY A 271 -3.04 18.73 -11.54
CA GLY A 271 -2.60 17.85 -12.61
C GLY A 271 -2.11 18.62 -13.85
N ASP A 272 -2.84 19.66 -14.28
CA ASP A 272 -2.45 20.47 -15.44
C ASP A 272 -1.12 21.19 -15.23
N VAL A 273 -0.83 21.67 -14.03
CA VAL A 273 0.47 22.27 -13.70
C VAL A 273 1.56 21.21 -13.70
N LEU A 274 1.39 20.12 -12.96
CA LEU A 274 2.41 19.09 -12.81
C LEU A 274 2.76 18.42 -14.14
N MET A 275 1.77 18.18 -15.01
CA MET A 275 1.99 17.51 -16.30
C MET A 275 2.76 18.36 -17.32
N GLN A 276 2.90 19.68 -17.12
CA GLN A 276 3.78 20.53 -17.95
C GLN A 276 5.25 20.15 -17.80
N TYR A 277 5.62 19.52 -16.69
CA TYR A 277 6.99 19.17 -16.33
C TYR A 277 7.31 17.69 -16.54
N ARG A 278 6.44 16.96 -17.26
CA ARG A 278 6.62 15.53 -17.52
C ARG A 278 7.70 15.30 -18.58
N GLU A 279 8.77 14.61 -18.20
CA GLU A 279 9.85 14.22 -19.10
C GLU A 279 9.71 12.79 -19.64
N GLY A 280 8.88 11.95 -19.01
CA GLY A 280 8.72 10.57 -19.44
C GLY A 280 7.55 9.84 -18.79
N LYS A 281 7.32 8.61 -19.27
CA LYS A 281 6.27 7.72 -18.78
C LYS A 281 6.78 6.31 -18.56
N ARG A 282 6.17 5.62 -17.60
CA ARG A 282 6.51 4.23 -17.27
C ARG A 282 5.30 3.40 -16.89
N GLY A 283 5.21 2.21 -17.47
CA GLY A 283 4.30 1.16 -17.04
C GLY A 283 4.96 0.17 -16.08
N CYS A 284 4.15 -0.43 -15.22
CA CYS A 284 4.54 -1.66 -14.55
C CYS A 284 4.58 -2.82 -15.57
N GLY A 285 5.12 -3.96 -15.16
CA GLY A 285 5.14 -5.16 -15.98
C GLY A 285 3.76 -5.55 -16.54
N SER A 286 3.69 -5.85 -17.84
CA SER A 286 2.47 -6.19 -18.59
C SER A 286 1.34 -5.14 -18.51
N CYS A 287 1.62 -3.86 -18.23
CA CYS A 287 0.59 -2.83 -18.09
C CYS A 287 0.47 -1.94 -19.34
N GLY A 288 -0.70 -1.92 -19.97
CA GLY A 288 -1.02 -1.02 -21.08
C GLY A 288 -1.42 0.40 -20.66
N LEU A 289 -1.77 0.61 -19.38
CA LEU A 289 -2.27 1.91 -18.87
C LEU A 289 -1.15 2.92 -18.57
N GLY A 290 0.03 2.45 -18.14
CA GLY A 290 1.23 3.29 -18.01
C GLY A 290 1.07 4.54 -17.13
N CYS A 291 0.60 4.41 -15.88
CA CYS A 291 0.30 5.57 -15.02
C CYS A 291 1.52 6.34 -14.49
N GLY A 292 2.73 5.78 -14.54
CA GLY A 292 3.92 6.42 -13.98
C GLY A 292 4.33 7.63 -14.79
N ASN A 293 4.44 8.78 -14.15
CA ASN A 293 4.89 10.05 -14.73
C ASN A 293 6.26 10.41 -14.18
N PHE A 294 7.27 10.57 -15.02
CA PHE A 294 8.55 11.15 -14.60
C PHE A 294 8.46 12.66 -14.69
N LEU A 295 8.54 13.35 -13.56
CA LEU A 295 8.48 14.80 -13.48
C LEU A 295 9.83 15.39 -13.11
N LYS A 296 10.13 16.55 -13.69
CA LYS A 296 11.27 17.37 -13.31
C LYS A 296 10.89 18.83 -13.24
N ILE A 297 10.90 19.39 -12.02
CA ILE A 297 10.61 20.80 -11.76
C ILE A 297 11.82 21.38 -11.05
N GLY A 298 12.49 22.35 -11.67
CA GLY A 298 13.74 22.91 -11.16
C GLY A 298 14.79 21.81 -10.90
N ASN A 299 15.15 21.62 -9.63
CA ASN A 299 16.09 20.57 -9.21
C ASN A 299 15.42 19.33 -8.58
N ALA A 300 14.09 19.29 -8.52
CA ALA A 300 13.33 18.18 -7.99
C ALA A 300 12.98 17.16 -9.09
N VAL A 301 13.17 15.87 -8.81
CA VAL A 301 12.91 14.77 -9.77
C VAL A 301 12.24 13.58 -9.10
N CYS A 302 11.14 13.08 -9.66
CA CYS A 302 10.53 11.82 -9.23
C CYS A 302 9.77 11.09 -10.34
N GLU A 303 9.48 9.80 -10.14
CA GLU A 303 8.33 9.13 -10.77
C GLU A 303 7.13 9.31 -9.83
N GLY A 304 6.06 9.96 -10.28
CA GLY A 304 4.99 10.50 -9.44
C GLY A 304 5.00 12.04 -9.51
N PRO A 305 4.64 12.75 -8.43
CA PRO A 305 4.03 12.22 -7.20
C PRO A 305 2.64 11.65 -7.47
N GLU A 306 2.25 10.65 -6.69
CA GLU A 306 0.88 10.15 -6.72
C GLU A 306 -0.06 11.11 -5.93
N TYR A 307 -1.37 11.03 -6.14
CA TYR A 307 -2.40 11.86 -5.46
C TYR A 307 -2.16 12.01 -3.96
N GLU A 308 -1.91 10.89 -3.29
CA GLU A 308 -1.67 10.83 -1.84
C GLU A 308 -0.50 11.73 -1.41
N THR A 309 0.61 11.70 -2.17
CA THR A 309 1.77 12.55 -1.90
C THR A 309 1.47 14.02 -2.19
N ILE A 310 0.72 14.30 -3.27
CA ILE A 310 0.30 15.68 -3.60
C ILE A 310 -0.56 16.24 -2.49
N ALA A 311 -1.57 15.49 -2.04
CA ALA A 311 -2.52 15.97 -1.05
C ALA A 311 -1.88 16.14 0.34
N VAL A 312 -0.97 15.26 0.76
CA VAL A 312 -0.32 15.37 2.07
C VAL A 312 0.73 16.49 2.11
N ALA A 313 1.53 16.66 1.06
CA ALA A 313 2.60 17.66 0.98
C ALA A 313 2.15 19.00 0.38
N GLY A 314 0.90 19.08 -0.07
CA GLY A 314 0.27 20.30 -0.58
C GLY A 314 -0.81 20.79 0.38
N PRO A 315 -2.11 20.54 0.09
CA PRO A 315 -3.24 21.12 0.83
C PRO A 315 -3.25 20.72 2.31
N ASN A 316 -2.92 19.48 2.66
CA ASN A 316 -2.96 19.03 4.05
C ASN A 316 -1.82 19.65 4.90
N ALA A 317 -0.71 20.03 4.27
CA ALA A 317 0.39 20.80 4.86
C ALA A 317 0.23 22.33 4.70
N GLY A 318 -0.74 22.78 3.92
CA GLY A 318 -0.93 24.20 3.58
C GLY A 318 0.18 24.76 2.68
N ILE A 319 0.75 23.94 1.81
CA ILE A 319 1.83 24.27 0.87
C ILE A 319 1.27 24.27 -0.55
N THR A 320 1.64 25.25 -1.36
CA THR A 320 1.10 25.44 -2.72
C THR A 320 2.16 25.43 -3.82
N ASP A 321 3.42 25.15 -3.47
CA ASP A 321 4.55 25.11 -4.39
C ASP A 321 4.69 23.72 -5.04
N PRO A 322 4.49 23.58 -6.37
CA PRO A 322 4.62 22.30 -7.05
C PRO A 322 6.06 21.77 -7.06
N GLU A 323 7.10 22.61 -7.08
CA GLU A 323 8.50 22.14 -7.02
C GLU A 323 8.75 21.47 -5.66
N HIS A 324 8.24 22.05 -4.58
CA HIS A 324 8.33 21.48 -3.25
C HIS A 324 7.62 20.12 -3.14
N ILE A 325 6.41 19.97 -3.69
CA ILE A 325 5.67 18.70 -3.66
C ILE A 325 6.46 17.58 -4.36
N VAL A 326 7.04 17.88 -5.53
CA VAL A 326 7.94 16.95 -6.24
C VAL A 326 9.18 16.65 -5.40
N LYS A 327 9.75 17.66 -4.73
CA LYS A 327 10.93 17.48 -3.89
C LYS A 327 10.64 16.63 -2.65
N PHE A 328 9.49 16.79 -2.02
CA PHE A 328 9.04 15.96 -0.90
C PHE A 328 8.94 14.50 -1.31
N ASN A 329 8.36 14.20 -2.48
CA ASN A 329 8.32 12.84 -3.00
C ASN A 329 9.73 12.28 -3.22
N GLU A 330 10.60 13.03 -3.90
CA GLU A 330 11.99 12.62 -4.16
C GLU A 330 12.74 12.26 -2.87
N VAL A 331 12.63 13.10 -1.83
CA VAL A 331 13.33 12.89 -0.56
C VAL A 331 12.74 11.70 0.18
N CYS A 332 11.40 11.56 0.25
CA CYS A 332 10.75 10.40 0.86
C CYS A 332 11.16 9.09 0.17
N ASP A 333 11.13 9.04 -1.16
CA ASP A 333 11.54 7.86 -1.93
C ASP A 333 13.01 7.51 -1.66
N ASN A 334 13.90 8.50 -1.71
CA ASN A 334 15.33 8.24 -1.50
C ASN A 334 15.63 7.86 -0.04
N MET A 335 14.93 8.44 0.94
CA MET A 335 15.11 8.11 2.35
C MET A 335 14.41 6.81 2.76
N GLY A 336 13.50 6.31 1.93
CA GLY A 336 12.71 5.10 2.15
C GLY A 336 11.60 5.32 3.18
N LEU A 337 10.86 6.42 3.09
CA LEU A 337 9.74 6.78 3.98
C LEU A 337 8.39 6.80 3.24
N ASP A 338 7.33 6.35 3.90
CA ASP A 338 5.95 6.42 3.39
C ASP A 338 5.52 7.87 3.32
N THR A 339 5.24 8.39 2.13
CA THR A 339 4.86 9.80 1.95
C THR A 339 3.62 10.16 2.75
N ILE A 340 2.65 9.24 2.85
CA ILE A 340 1.43 9.44 3.65
C ILE A 340 1.80 9.55 5.12
N SER A 341 2.37 8.49 5.68
CA SER A 341 2.61 8.41 7.13
C SER A 341 3.63 9.44 7.63
N ALA A 342 4.69 9.72 6.85
CA ALA A 342 5.65 10.77 7.16
C ALA A 342 5.00 12.15 7.07
N GLY A 343 4.27 12.42 5.98
CA GLY A 343 3.58 13.69 5.74
C GLY A 343 2.54 13.99 6.81
N ASP A 344 1.63 13.06 7.11
CA ASP A 344 0.58 13.26 8.11
C ASP A 344 1.14 13.41 9.53
N THR A 345 2.25 12.74 9.85
CA THR A 345 2.92 12.92 11.14
C THR A 345 3.52 14.33 11.27
N ILE A 346 4.11 14.86 10.19
CA ILE A 346 4.63 16.24 10.14
C ILE A 346 3.48 17.25 10.20
N VAL A 347 2.41 17.01 9.45
CA VAL A 347 1.18 17.82 9.42
C VAL A 347 0.50 17.90 10.80
N TRP A 348 0.48 16.80 11.54
CA TRP A 348 0.06 16.80 12.94
C TRP A 348 1.00 17.63 13.83
N ALA A 349 2.32 17.54 13.62
CA ALA A 349 3.32 18.32 14.35
C ALA A 349 3.20 19.84 14.06
N MET A 350 2.83 20.22 12.84
CA MET A 350 2.48 21.60 12.47
C MET A 350 1.31 22.11 13.32
N GLU A 351 0.23 21.33 13.40
CA GLU A 351 -0.94 21.71 14.19
C GLU A 351 -0.64 21.78 15.70
N MET A 352 0.14 20.83 16.24
CA MET A 352 0.60 20.85 17.63
C MET A 352 1.34 22.15 17.97
N THR A 353 2.20 22.59 17.04
CA THR A 353 3.03 23.79 17.18
C THR A 353 2.21 25.08 17.05
N GLU A 354 1.18 25.10 16.18
CA GLU A 354 0.26 26.24 16.07
C GLU A 354 -0.72 26.35 17.23
N LYS A 355 -1.18 25.23 17.79
CA LYS A 355 -2.02 25.22 19.00
C LYS A 355 -1.25 25.49 20.29
N GLY A 356 0.09 25.54 20.24
CA GLY A 356 0.94 25.74 21.41
C GLY A 356 0.89 24.57 22.40
N LEU A 357 0.54 23.37 21.93
CA LEU A 357 0.50 22.15 22.76
C LEU A 357 1.91 21.56 22.93
N HIS A 358 2.68 21.55 21.84
CA HIS A 358 4.10 21.22 21.83
C HIS A 358 4.74 21.87 20.60
N ASP A 359 5.89 22.52 20.77
CA ASP A 359 6.60 23.16 19.66
C ASP A 359 7.58 22.18 19.02
N PHE A 360 7.24 21.67 17.84
CA PHE A 360 8.12 20.84 17.01
C PHE A 360 8.98 21.66 16.05
N GLY A 361 8.89 22.99 16.07
CA GLY A 361 9.67 23.89 15.22
C GLY A 361 9.16 24.05 13.79
N ILE A 362 7.96 23.54 13.48
CA ILE A 362 7.34 23.59 12.16
C ILE A 362 5.88 24.05 12.22
N ARG A 363 5.41 24.79 11.21
CA ARG A 363 4.05 25.31 11.05
C ARG A 363 3.51 25.02 9.66
N PHE A 364 2.19 25.16 9.46
CA PHE A 364 1.60 24.96 8.13
C PHE A 364 2.20 25.93 7.12
N GLY A 365 2.46 25.43 5.90
CA GLY A 365 3.07 26.21 4.81
C GLY A 365 4.59 26.35 4.87
N GLU A 366 5.28 25.85 5.91
CA GLU A 366 6.74 25.89 5.99
C GLU A 366 7.39 24.78 5.14
N ALA A 367 7.38 24.97 3.83
CA ALA A 367 7.81 23.99 2.83
C ALA A 367 9.23 23.45 3.09
N ASP A 368 10.27 24.28 3.07
CA ASP A 368 11.66 23.80 3.23
C ASP A 368 11.88 22.97 4.51
N LYS A 369 11.24 23.37 5.62
CA LYS A 369 11.32 22.63 6.88
C LYS A 369 10.64 21.26 6.81
N MET A 370 9.59 21.10 6.01
CA MET A 370 8.96 19.80 5.80
C MET A 370 9.94 18.81 5.15
N ILE A 371 10.78 19.25 4.20
CA ILE A 371 11.85 18.41 3.64
C ILE A 371 12.89 18.07 4.72
N GLU A 372 13.35 19.06 5.49
CA GLU A 372 14.31 18.81 6.58
C GLU A 372 13.77 17.80 7.60
N MET A 373 12.49 17.89 7.96
CA MET A 373 11.84 16.94 8.88
C MET A 373 11.86 15.51 8.34
N VAL A 374 11.64 15.30 7.04
CA VAL A 374 11.74 13.96 6.42
C VAL A 374 13.15 13.38 6.59
N GLU A 375 14.20 14.18 6.34
CA GLU A 375 15.58 13.72 6.52
C GLU A 375 15.89 13.40 7.99
N LEU A 376 15.46 14.27 8.92
CA LEU A 376 15.61 14.04 10.36
C LEU A 376 14.88 12.78 10.82
N MET A 377 13.68 12.53 10.31
CA MET A 377 12.90 11.32 10.58
C MET A 377 13.61 10.07 10.08
N ALA A 378 14.13 10.09 8.85
CA ALA A 378 14.84 8.95 8.28
C ALA A 378 16.13 8.61 9.04
N ARG A 379 16.87 9.63 9.48
CA ARG A 379 18.13 9.48 10.24
C ARG A 379 17.91 9.31 11.75
N GLN A 380 16.69 9.54 12.23
CA GLN A 380 16.30 9.59 13.64
C GLN A 380 17.11 10.63 14.44
N GLU A 381 17.21 11.84 13.90
CA GLU A 381 17.93 12.95 14.49
C GLU A 381 16.98 13.98 15.11
N GLY A 382 17.30 14.46 16.31
CA GLY A 382 16.47 15.45 17.01
C GLY A 382 15.02 15.00 17.18
N VAL A 383 14.08 15.84 16.75
CA VAL A 383 12.63 15.53 16.78
C VAL A 383 12.26 14.34 15.88
N GLY A 384 13.06 14.07 14.84
CA GLY A 384 12.84 12.97 13.92
C GLY A 384 12.85 11.59 14.57
N ALA A 385 13.59 11.42 15.68
CA ALA A 385 13.64 10.16 16.43
C ALA A 385 12.30 9.73 17.05
N ASP A 386 11.40 10.68 17.29
CA ASP A 386 10.04 10.39 17.74
C ASP A 386 9.04 10.44 16.59
N LEU A 387 9.13 11.42 15.69
CA LEU A 387 8.23 11.55 14.55
C LEU A 387 8.28 10.32 13.64
N CYS A 388 9.43 9.66 13.48
CA CYS A 388 9.55 8.45 12.66
C CYS A 388 8.80 7.22 13.21
N LYS A 389 8.20 7.31 14.41
CA LYS A 389 7.40 6.24 15.03
C LYS A 389 5.90 6.37 14.71
N GLY A 390 5.48 7.45 14.05
CA GLY A 390 4.10 7.70 13.62
C GLY A 390 3.28 8.53 14.61
N VAL A 391 2.13 9.01 14.14
CA VAL A 391 1.25 9.97 14.83
C VAL A 391 0.59 9.36 16.07
N LYS A 392 0.32 8.05 16.09
CA LYS A 392 -0.21 7.37 17.28
C LYS A 392 0.78 7.49 18.44
N TYR A 393 2.04 7.11 18.23
CA TYR A 393 3.08 7.20 19.25
C TYR A 393 3.29 8.65 19.70
N CYS A 394 3.42 9.57 18.74
CA CYS A 394 3.68 10.97 19.05
C CYS A 394 2.54 11.60 19.84
N SER A 395 1.29 11.34 19.46
CA SER A 395 0.15 11.91 20.15
C SER A 395 -0.08 11.34 21.55
N GLU A 396 0.19 10.05 21.77
CA GLU A 396 0.19 9.46 23.10
C GLU A 396 1.25 10.08 24.02
N LYS A 397 2.41 10.44 23.46
CA LYS A 397 3.53 11.04 24.22
C LYS A 397 3.38 12.54 24.48
N TYR A 398 2.92 13.30 23.49
CA TYR A 398 2.93 14.77 23.50
C TYR A 398 1.54 15.42 23.61
N GLY A 399 0.45 14.65 23.52
CA GLY A 399 -0.92 15.16 23.49
C GLY A 399 -1.48 15.24 22.07
N GLY A 400 -2.59 15.95 21.84
CA GLY A 400 -3.16 16.08 20.49
C GLY A 400 -3.79 14.81 19.91
N THR A 401 -4.11 13.81 20.76
CA THR A 401 -4.78 12.55 20.36
C THR A 401 -6.15 12.75 19.72
N ASP A 402 -6.81 13.88 20.01
CA ASP A 402 -8.13 14.20 19.43
C ASP A 402 -8.06 14.50 17.92
N PHE A 403 -6.89 14.91 17.40
CA PHE A 403 -6.64 15.24 15.99
C PHE A 403 -5.46 14.47 15.38
N ALA A 404 -5.09 13.35 15.99
CA ALA A 404 -4.17 12.38 15.41
C ALA A 404 -4.93 11.48 14.43
N MET A 405 -4.80 11.77 13.13
CA MET A 405 -5.57 11.12 12.06
C MET A 405 -4.99 9.73 11.73
N GLN A 406 -5.35 8.72 12.53
CA GLN A 406 -4.89 7.34 12.37
C GLN A 406 -5.95 6.30 12.79
N VAL A 407 -5.86 5.09 12.22
CA VAL A 407 -6.56 3.89 12.73
C VAL A 407 -5.52 2.77 12.90
N LYS A 408 -5.56 2.09 14.06
CA LYS A 408 -4.65 0.98 14.43
C LYS A 408 -3.15 1.33 14.38
N GLY A 409 -2.81 2.61 14.48
CA GLY A 409 -1.44 3.11 14.41
C GLY A 409 -1.02 3.58 13.02
N LEU A 410 -1.84 3.37 11.98
CA LEU A 410 -1.53 3.79 10.62
C LEU A 410 -2.25 5.09 10.27
N GLU A 411 -1.51 6.05 9.74
CA GLU A 411 -1.97 7.38 9.35
C GLU A 411 -3.04 7.33 8.24
N PHE A 412 -3.89 8.35 8.19
CA PHE A 412 -4.98 8.43 7.21
C PHE A 412 -4.46 8.73 5.81
N PRO A 413 -4.86 7.96 4.79
CA PRO A 413 -4.75 8.42 3.42
C PRO A 413 -5.59 9.68 3.17
N GLN A 414 -5.27 10.37 2.09
CA GLN A 414 -5.71 11.73 1.80
C GLN A 414 -7.12 11.80 1.19
N TYR A 415 -8.07 11.09 1.79
CA TYR A 415 -9.50 11.24 1.50
C TYR A 415 -10.22 11.62 2.77
N GLU A 416 -10.82 12.81 2.82
CA GLU A 416 -11.54 13.35 3.97
C GLU A 416 -12.86 12.60 4.19
N PRO A 417 -12.96 11.77 5.25
CA PRO A 417 -14.08 10.85 5.40
C PRO A 417 -15.39 11.54 5.82
N ARG A 418 -15.39 12.79 6.27
CA ARG A 418 -16.66 13.52 6.49
C ARG A 418 -17.41 13.81 5.20
N GLY A 419 -16.73 13.77 4.04
CA GLY A 419 -17.35 13.81 2.71
C GLY A 419 -17.76 12.43 2.16
N SER A 420 -17.36 11.33 2.82
CA SER A 420 -17.60 9.95 2.38
C SER A 420 -17.64 9.04 3.62
N TRP A 421 -18.82 8.88 4.24
CA TRP A 421 -18.92 8.15 5.52
C TRP A 421 -18.51 6.68 5.39
N GLY A 422 -18.75 6.04 4.24
CA GLY A 422 -18.23 4.71 3.95
C GLY A 422 -16.71 4.63 4.02
N MET A 423 -16.00 5.71 3.67
CA MET A 423 -14.53 5.77 3.77
C MET A 423 -14.07 5.74 5.23
N SER A 424 -14.84 6.35 6.14
CA SER A 424 -14.58 6.28 7.59
C SER A 424 -14.66 4.84 8.10
N LEU A 425 -15.67 4.08 7.65
CA LEU A 425 -15.83 2.66 7.98
C LEU A 425 -14.71 1.84 7.34
N ALA A 426 -14.38 2.08 6.07
CA ALA A 426 -13.30 1.40 5.36
C ALA A 426 -11.95 1.56 6.07
N TYR A 427 -11.62 2.76 6.56
CA TYR A 427 -10.44 2.99 7.40
C TYR A 427 -10.52 2.22 8.72
N ALA A 428 -11.67 2.26 9.39
CA ALA A 428 -11.88 1.60 10.67
C ALA A 428 -11.68 0.08 10.59
N VAL A 429 -12.25 -0.60 9.59
CA VAL A 429 -12.24 -2.07 9.50
C VAL A 429 -11.05 -2.64 8.72
N SER A 430 -10.25 -1.78 8.11
CA SER A 430 -9.07 -2.19 7.34
C SER A 430 -8.13 -3.09 8.14
N ASP A 431 -7.65 -4.14 7.47
CA ASP A 431 -6.82 -5.20 8.04
C ASP A 431 -5.39 -4.78 8.39
N ARG A 432 -4.92 -3.63 7.89
CA ARG A 432 -3.58 -3.10 8.18
C ARG A 432 -3.57 -1.73 8.85
N GLY A 433 -4.74 -1.23 9.28
CA GLY A 433 -4.94 0.17 9.69
C GLY A 433 -5.43 1.06 8.53
N ALA A 434 -5.63 2.36 8.79
CA ALA A 434 -6.32 3.27 7.86
C ALA A 434 -5.74 3.19 6.44
N CYS A 435 -6.49 2.64 5.47
CA CYS A 435 -6.04 2.42 4.11
C CYS A 435 -7.19 2.43 3.10
N HIS A 436 -7.14 3.32 2.11
CA HIS A 436 -8.18 3.49 1.10
C HIS A 436 -8.26 2.35 0.10
N MET A 437 -7.13 1.71 -0.19
CA MET A 437 -7.07 0.59 -1.15
C MET A 437 -7.84 -0.66 -0.69
N ARG A 438 -8.22 -0.79 0.59
CA ARG A 438 -8.97 -1.98 1.04
C ARG A 438 -10.41 -1.96 0.58
N ALA A 439 -11.06 -0.81 0.69
CA ALA A 439 -12.40 -0.57 0.17
C ALA A 439 -12.50 0.92 -0.16
N TYR A 440 -12.63 1.24 -1.46
CA TYR A 440 -12.56 2.61 -1.93
C TYR A 440 -13.97 3.22 -2.07
N ALA A 441 -14.56 3.54 -0.91
CA ALA A 441 -15.92 4.09 -0.83
C ALA A 441 -16.17 5.38 -1.64
N PRO A 442 -15.20 6.33 -1.79
CA PRO A 442 -15.38 7.52 -2.60
C PRO A 442 -15.80 7.23 -4.05
N ASN A 443 -15.37 6.10 -4.62
CA ASN A 443 -15.80 5.72 -5.97
C ASN A 443 -17.32 5.57 -6.08
N VAL A 444 -17.97 5.04 -5.05
CA VAL A 444 -19.42 4.81 -5.01
C VAL A 444 -20.17 6.04 -4.50
N GLU A 445 -19.67 6.65 -3.43
CA GLU A 445 -20.38 7.72 -2.71
C GLU A 445 -20.20 9.10 -3.35
N VAL A 446 -19.03 9.36 -3.94
CA VAL A 446 -18.63 10.71 -4.40
C VAL A 446 -18.56 10.75 -5.92
N PHE A 447 -17.76 9.88 -6.55
CA PHE A 447 -17.53 9.96 -7.99
C PHE A 447 -18.71 9.44 -8.81
N ALA A 448 -19.21 8.24 -8.49
CA ALA A 448 -20.41 7.71 -9.13
C ALA A 448 -21.71 8.30 -8.55
N ALA A 449 -21.65 8.89 -7.34
CA ALA A 449 -22.79 9.37 -6.57
C ALA A 449 -23.97 8.37 -6.51
N ALA A 450 -23.64 7.06 -6.50
CA ALA A 450 -24.61 5.98 -6.57
C ALA A 450 -25.31 5.73 -5.22
N VAL A 451 -24.67 6.12 -4.11
CA VAL A 451 -25.22 6.01 -2.75
C VAL A 451 -24.97 7.31 -1.99
N PRO A 452 -25.95 7.86 -1.24
CA PRO A 452 -25.77 9.11 -0.49
C PRO A 452 -24.59 9.05 0.49
N PRO A 453 -23.70 10.05 0.54
CA PRO A 453 -22.47 9.99 1.35
C PRO A 453 -22.69 10.17 2.86
N TYR A 454 -23.83 10.73 3.28
CA TYR A 454 -24.10 11.15 4.68
C TYR A 454 -25.23 10.35 5.33
N THR A 455 -25.11 9.02 5.27
CA THR A 455 -26.06 8.09 5.91
C THR A 455 -25.30 6.86 6.40
N SER A 456 -25.80 6.23 7.46
CA SER A 456 -25.31 4.92 7.89
C SER A 456 -25.96 3.76 7.14
N GLU A 457 -27.11 3.97 6.50
CA GLU A 457 -27.87 2.93 5.82
C GLU A 457 -27.08 2.27 4.69
N GLY A 458 -26.93 0.94 4.75
CA GLY A 458 -26.30 0.13 3.71
C GLY A 458 -24.77 0.26 3.61
N LYS A 459 -24.13 1.06 4.45
CA LYS A 459 -22.68 1.30 4.39
C LYS A 459 -21.87 0.07 4.79
N GLY A 460 -22.36 -0.72 5.74
CA GLY A 460 -21.72 -1.98 6.12
C GLY A 460 -21.61 -2.93 4.93
N GLN A 461 -22.72 -3.14 4.21
CA GLN A 461 -22.77 -3.97 3.01
C GLN A 461 -21.87 -3.44 1.89
N MET A 462 -21.94 -2.13 1.61
CA MET A 462 -21.12 -1.51 0.56
C MET A 462 -19.62 -1.68 0.82
N VAL A 463 -19.16 -1.40 2.04
CA VAL A 463 -17.73 -1.53 2.39
C VAL A 463 -17.29 -2.99 2.36
N TYR A 464 -18.17 -3.92 2.73
CA TYR A 464 -17.92 -5.36 2.56
C TYR A 464 -17.72 -5.73 1.09
N GLU A 465 -18.63 -5.35 0.19
CA GLU A 465 -18.57 -5.70 -1.23
C GLU A 465 -17.32 -5.11 -1.91
N LEU A 466 -16.99 -3.85 -1.62
CA LEU A 466 -15.77 -3.21 -2.10
C LEU A 466 -14.52 -3.93 -1.57
N GLY A 467 -14.54 -4.32 -0.29
CA GLY A 467 -13.46 -5.06 0.37
C GLY A 467 -13.24 -6.46 -0.24
N GLU A 468 -14.33 -7.19 -0.47
CA GLU A 468 -14.32 -8.51 -1.08
C GLU A 468 -13.71 -8.44 -2.48
N PHE A 469 -14.19 -7.50 -3.29
CA PHE A 469 -13.74 -7.31 -4.67
C PHE A 469 -12.25 -6.95 -4.75
N ASN A 470 -11.78 -6.01 -3.91
CA ASN A 470 -10.37 -5.64 -3.86
C ASN A 470 -9.48 -6.78 -3.35
N ALA A 471 -9.96 -7.58 -2.40
CA ALA A 471 -9.23 -8.75 -1.91
C ALA A 471 -8.96 -9.79 -3.01
N VAL A 472 -9.91 -9.98 -3.95
CA VAL A 472 -9.71 -10.83 -5.13
C VAL A 472 -8.67 -10.23 -6.07
N LYS A 473 -8.84 -8.96 -6.48
CA LYS A 473 -7.89 -8.26 -7.37
C LYS A 473 -6.46 -8.36 -6.86
N PHE A 474 -6.25 -8.09 -5.58
CA PHE A 474 -4.93 -8.11 -4.98
C PHE A 474 -4.37 -9.52 -4.84
N SER A 475 -5.20 -10.55 -4.67
CA SER A 475 -4.77 -11.96 -4.68
C SER A 475 -4.34 -12.43 -6.09
N LEU A 476 -4.90 -11.81 -7.13
CA LEU A 476 -4.54 -12.05 -8.54
C LEU A 476 -3.34 -11.23 -9.05
N CYS A 477 -2.79 -10.33 -8.24
CA CYS A 477 -1.79 -9.31 -8.65
C CYS A 477 -2.29 -8.29 -9.69
N ILE A 478 -3.60 -8.04 -9.75
CA ILE A 478 -4.18 -7.07 -10.68
C ILE A 478 -4.12 -5.66 -10.08
N CYS A 479 -3.67 -4.69 -10.88
CA CYS A 479 -3.64 -3.28 -10.51
C CYS A 479 -5.05 -2.69 -10.39
N ASP A 480 -5.26 -1.84 -9.39
CA ASP A 480 -6.57 -1.24 -9.09
C ASP A 480 -7.06 -0.26 -10.17
N PHE A 481 -6.14 0.33 -10.94
CA PHE A 481 -6.47 1.22 -12.07
C PHE A 481 -7.08 0.53 -13.29
N TRP A 482 -7.16 -0.81 -13.28
CA TRP A 482 -8.11 -1.47 -14.17
C TRP A 482 -9.48 -1.45 -13.50
N GLY A 483 -10.17 -0.31 -13.59
CA GLY A 483 -11.39 -0.01 -12.84
C GLY A 483 -12.64 -0.74 -13.35
N THR A 484 -12.69 -1.07 -14.64
CA THR A 484 -13.83 -1.75 -15.30
C THR A 484 -13.87 -3.26 -15.09
N ILE A 485 -12.80 -3.86 -14.56
CA ILE A 485 -12.69 -5.31 -14.42
C ILE A 485 -13.85 -5.88 -13.59
N THR A 486 -14.28 -7.11 -13.91
CA THR A 486 -15.36 -7.82 -13.20
C THR A 486 -14.87 -9.17 -12.66
N TYR A 487 -15.66 -9.79 -11.77
CA TYR A 487 -15.38 -11.16 -11.32
C TYR A 487 -15.38 -12.17 -12.47
N ASP A 488 -16.22 -11.99 -13.48
CA ASP A 488 -16.25 -12.86 -14.66
C ASP A 488 -14.96 -12.76 -15.47
N ILE A 489 -14.46 -11.54 -15.71
CA ILE A 489 -13.18 -11.33 -16.41
C ILE A 489 -12.03 -11.93 -15.59
N MET A 490 -12.01 -11.73 -14.28
CA MET A 490 -11.00 -12.33 -13.39
C MET A 490 -11.01 -13.87 -13.44
N ALA A 491 -12.20 -14.48 -13.36
CA ALA A 491 -12.37 -15.93 -13.42
C ALA A 491 -12.01 -16.49 -14.81
N GLU A 492 -12.38 -15.79 -15.89
CA GLU A 492 -12.04 -16.15 -17.26
C GLU A 492 -10.51 -16.16 -17.45
N MET A 493 -9.83 -15.08 -17.06
CA MET A 493 -8.37 -14.98 -17.16
C MET A 493 -7.67 -16.06 -16.33
N LEU A 494 -8.10 -16.29 -15.09
CA LEU A 494 -7.51 -17.33 -14.24
C LEU A 494 -7.74 -18.73 -14.84
N THR A 495 -8.90 -18.98 -15.43
CA THR A 495 -9.20 -20.24 -16.13
C THR A 495 -8.27 -20.45 -17.32
N MET A 496 -8.10 -19.44 -18.17
CA MET A 496 -7.22 -19.53 -19.34
C MET A 496 -5.76 -19.77 -18.95
N ILE A 497 -5.29 -19.08 -17.91
CA ILE A 497 -3.90 -19.19 -17.45
C ILE A 497 -3.62 -20.54 -16.78
N THR A 498 -4.50 -20.99 -15.88
CA THR A 498 -4.27 -22.18 -15.07
C THR A 498 -4.71 -23.47 -15.74
N GLY A 499 -5.70 -23.40 -16.64
CA GLY A 499 -6.40 -24.55 -17.21
C GLY A 499 -7.44 -25.19 -16.28
N GLU A 500 -7.59 -24.69 -15.06
CA GLU A 500 -8.64 -25.10 -14.10
C GLU A 500 -9.85 -24.16 -14.26
N LYS A 501 -11.07 -24.68 -14.24
CA LYS A 501 -12.26 -23.84 -14.39
C LYS A 501 -12.48 -23.00 -13.11
N TRP A 502 -12.65 -21.70 -13.29
CA TRP A 502 -13.05 -20.75 -12.26
C TRP A 502 -14.33 -20.01 -12.64
N THR A 503 -15.07 -19.56 -11.64
CA THR A 503 -16.32 -18.82 -11.79
C THR A 503 -16.31 -17.53 -10.96
N ALA A 504 -17.19 -16.59 -11.30
CA ALA A 504 -17.35 -15.36 -10.54
C ALA A 504 -17.76 -15.60 -9.08
N GLU A 505 -18.56 -16.63 -8.81
CA GLU A 505 -18.94 -17.03 -7.45
C GLU A 505 -17.72 -17.45 -6.62
N GLU A 506 -16.85 -18.30 -7.19
CA GLU A 506 -15.59 -18.70 -6.55
C GLU A 506 -14.64 -17.53 -6.32
N MET A 507 -14.66 -16.50 -7.19
CA MET A 507 -13.92 -15.25 -6.94
C MET A 507 -14.42 -14.57 -5.66
N GLY A 508 -15.74 -14.36 -5.52
CA GLY A 508 -16.32 -13.79 -4.30
C GLY A 508 -15.96 -14.59 -3.04
N GLU A 509 -15.99 -15.93 -3.12
CA GLU A 509 -15.56 -16.79 -2.01
C GLU A 509 -14.08 -16.56 -1.62
N VAL A 510 -13.19 -16.37 -2.59
CA VAL A 510 -11.78 -16.02 -2.33
C VAL A 510 -11.70 -14.68 -1.61
N GLY A 511 -12.41 -13.65 -2.08
CA GLY A 511 -12.44 -12.34 -1.44
C GLY A 511 -12.86 -12.41 0.02
N ARG A 512 -13.98 -13.10 0.30
CA ARG A 512 -14.49 -13.29 1.66
C ARG A 512 -13.51 -14.04 2.55
N ARG A 513 -12.84 -15.06 2.01
CA ARG A 513 -11.83 -15.84 2.73
C ARG A 513 -10.60 -15.00 3.08
N VAL A 514 -10.15 -14.14 2.16
CA VAL A 514 -8.99 -13.25 2.35
C VAL A 514 -9.27 -12.19 3.41
N LEU A 515 -10.46 -11.59 3.42
CA LEU A 515 -10.86 -10.66 4.48
C LEU A 515 -10.86 -11.34 5.85
N ASN A 516 -11.43 -12.55 5.92
CA ASN A 516 -11.54 -13.30 7.16
C ASN A 516 -10.18 -13.80 7.69
N ILE A 517 -9.24 -14.27 6.85
CA ILE A 517 -7.91 -14.67 7.34
C ILE A 517 -7.11 -13.46 7.85
N GLY A 518 -7.30 -12.29 7.25
CA GLY A 518 -6.76 -11.03 7.74
C GLY A 518 -7.28 -10.67 9.13
N ARG A 519 -8.60 -10.78 9.33
CA ARG A 519 -9.20 -10.57 10.65
C ARG A 519 -8.75 -11.61 11.66
N ALA A 520 -8.66 -12.88 11.29
CA ALA A 520 -8.20 -13.95 12.17
C ALA A 520 -6.77 -13.72 12.65
N PHE A 521 -5.86 -13.29 11.76
CA PHE A 521 -4.50 -12.90 12.16
C PHE A 521 -4.54 -11.74 13.16
N ASN A 522 -5.29 -10.68 12.88
CA ASN A 522 -5.34 -9.52 13.77
C ASN A 522 -5.98 -9.86 15.13
N GLN A 523 -7.04 -10.66 15.15
CA GLN A 523 -7.66 -11.13 16.38
C GLN A 523 -6.71 -11.97 17.22
N ARG A 524 -5.91 -12.85 16.58
CA ARG A 524 -4.84 -13.60 17.22
C ARG A 524 -3.80 -12.68 17.87
N GLU A 525 -3.53 -11.52 17.27
CA GLU A 525 -2.65 -10.48 17.81
C GLU A 525 -3.37 -9.50 18.77
N GLY A 526 -4.64 -9.74 19.12
CA GLY A 526 -5.39 -8.99 20.14
C GLY A 526 -6.32 -7.89 19.62
N PHE A 527 -6.52 -7.78 18.30
CA PHE A 527 -7.39 -6.76 17.71
C PHE A 527 -8.87 -7.17 17.76
N ASN A 528 -9.72 -6.22 18.13
CA ASN A 528 -11.17 -6.38 18.21
C ASN A 528 -11.86 -5.04 17.88
N ARG A 529 -13.17 -4.91 18.18
CA ARG A 529 -13.95 -3.69 17.96
C ARG A 529 -13.30 -2.44 18.54
N ALA A 530 -12.62 -2.53 19.69
CA ALA A 530 -11.96 -1.37 20.30
C ALA A 530 -10.87 -0.76 19.40
N ASN A 531 -10.40 -1.49 18.39
CA ASN A 531 -9.42 -1.02 17.41
C ASN A 531 -10.05 -0.56 16.09
N ASP A 532 -11.32 -0.88 15.85
CA ASP A 532 -12.08 -0.47 14.65
C ASP A 532 -12.81 0.85 14.96
N THR A 533 -12.04 1.94 15.07
CA THR A 533 -12.51 3.26 15.51
C THR A 533 -12.12 4.36 14.52
N ILE A 534 -12.62 5.58 14.77
CA ILE A 534 -12.27 6.78 14.01
C ILE A 534 -11.72 7.89 14.94
N PRO A 535 -10.84 8.78 14.45
CA PRO A 535 -10.35 9.93 15.20
C PRO A 535 -11.48 10.82 15.71
N LYS A 536 -11.33 11.33 16.94
CA LYS A 536 -12.38 12.13 17.61
C LYS A 536 -12.71 13.42 16.85
N ARG A 537 -11.75 14.00 16.12
CA ARG A 537 -11.96 15.13 15.22
C ARG A 537 -13.16 14.93 14.31
N LEU A 538 -13.30 13.76 13.68
CA LEU A 538 -14.36 13.48 12.73
C LEU A 538 -15.77 13.53 13.36
N VAL A 539 -15.85 13.25 14.65
CA VAL A 539 -17.09 13.24 15.43
C VAL A 539 -17.39 14.60 16.04
N ARG A 540 -16.36 15.30 16.53
CA ARG A 540 -16.47 16.52 17.33
C ARG A 540 -16.45 17.80 16.51
N GLU A 541 -15.72 17.80 15.41
CA GLU A 541 -15.44 19.00 14.62
C GLU A 541 -16.17 18.90 13.28
N ALA A 542 -17.04 19.87 13.01
CA ALA A 542 -17.58 20.07 11.68
C ALA A 542 -16.45 20.43 10.72
N LEU A 543 -16.46 19.86 9.51
CA LEU A 543 -15.46 20.10 8.49
C LEU A 543 -15.46 21.60 8.11
N GLY A 544 -14.31 22.26 8.27
CA GLY A 544 -14.13 23.65 7.83
C GLY A 544 -13.93 23.76 6.33
N GLY A 545 -13.85 25.00 5.83
CA GLY A 545 -13.62 25.29 4.41
C GLY A 545 -14.92 25.39 3.60
N GLU A 546 -14.80 25.15 2.29
CA GLU A 546 -15.89 25.25 1.31
C GLU A 546 -16.04 23.92 0.56
N GLY A 547 -17.13 23.77 -0.21
CA GLY A 547 -17.42 22.56 -0.99
C GLY A 547 -18.51 21.66 -0.39
N PRO A 548 -18.86 20.55 -1.08
CA PRO A 548 -20.06 19.76 -0.74
C PRO A 548 -20.05 19.09 0.65
N ALA A 549 -18.87 18.87 1.21
CA ALA A 549 -18.70 18.27 2.55
C ALA A 549 -18.55 19.30 3.67
N ALA A 550 -18.49 20.60 3.36
CA ALA A 550 -18.33 21.64 4.37
C ALA A 550 -19.47 21.58 5.41
N GLY A 551 -19.11 21.69 6.69
CA GLY A 551 -20.04 21.59 7.81
C GLY A 551 -20.44 20.16 8.20
N GLN A 552 -20.01 19.13 7.45
CA GLN A 552 -20.28 17.74 7.80
C GLN A 552 -19.46 17.29 9.02
N LYS A 553 -20.01 16.32 9.75
CA LYS A 553 -19.35 15.54 10.80
C LYS A 553 -19.89 14.11 10.71
N ILE A 554 -19.23 13.16 11.36
CA ILE A 554 -19.72 11.78 11.47
C ILE A 554 -20.28 11.59 12.89
N PRO A 555 -21.61 11.57 13.09
CA PRO A 555 -22.17 11.26 14.40
C PRO A 555 -21.67 9.89 14.89
N GLN A 556 -21.30 9.81 16.18
CA GLN A 556 -20.78 8.57 16.78
C GLN A 556 -21.76 7.39 16.59
N GLU A 557 -23.05 7.64 16.79
CA GLU A 557 -24.11 6.64 16.62
C GLU A 557 -24.22 6.13 15.17
N ALA A 558 -24.04 7.02 14.18
CA ALA A 558 -24.07 6.64 12.77
C ALA A 558 -22.85 5.78 12.42
N PHE A 559 -21.67 6.11 12.96
CA PHE A 559 -20.47 5.28 12.77
C PHE A 559 -20.62 3.89 13.40
N GLU A 560 -21.16 3.81 14.63
CA GLU A 560 -21.39 2.54 15.31
C GLU A 560 -22.41 1.67 14.58
N ASP A 561 -23.46 2.27 14.00
CA ASP A 561 -24.43 1.57 13.16
C ASP A 561 -23.79 1.00 11.88
N MET A 562 -22.97 1.79 11.18
CA MET A 562 -22.22 1.31 10.01
C MET A 562 -21.30 0.13 10.36
N LEU A 563 -20.63 0.20 11.51
CA LEU A 563 -19.73 -0.85 11.99
C LEU A 563 -20.49 -2.14 12.36
N ASP A 564 -21.65 -2.02 13.01
CA ASP A 564 -22.51 -3.15 13.34
C ASP A 564 -23.02 -3.84 12.07
N GLN A 565 -23.48 -3.08 11.07
CA GLN A 565 -23.88 -3.61 9.77
C GLN A 565 -22.72 -4.39 9.10
N TYR A 566 -21.50 -3.85 9.14
CA TYR A 566 -20.33 -4.53 8.56
C TYR A 566 -20.05 -5.87 9.25
N TYR A 567 -20.08 -5.90 10.59
CA TYR A 567 -19.89 -7.15 11.35
C TYR A 567 -21.00 -8.17 11.07
N GLU A 568 -22.25 -7.73 10.97
CA GLU A 568 -23.37 -8.60 10.65
C GLU A 568 -23.19 -9.28 9.28
N VAL A 569 -22.85 -8.50 8.24
CA VAL A 569 -22.62 -9.01 6.88
C VAL A 569 -21.43 -9.97 6.83
N MET A 570 -20.37 -9.68 7.61
CA MET A 570 -19.20 -10.55 7.72
C MET A 570 -19.45 -11.83 8.54
N GLY A 571 -20.57 -11.91 9.27
CA GLY A 571 -20.83 -13.00 10.22
C GLY A 571 -19.91 -12.95 11.45
N TRP A 572 -19.47 -11.76 11.85
CA TRP A 572 -18.63 -11.53 13.02
C TRP A 572 -19.49 -11.22 14.26
N ASN A 573 -18.89 -11.40 15.44
CA ASN A 573 -19.51 -11.01 16.70
C ASN A 573 -19.55 -9.48 16.84
N LYS A 574 -20.47 -8.98 17.68
CA LYS A 574 -20.59 -7.53 17.95
C LYS A 574 -19.34 -6.90 18.56
N ASP A 575 -18.51 -7.69 19.26
CA ASP A 575 -17.21 -7.26 19.77
C ASP A 575 -16.12 -7.23 18.68
N GLY A 576 -16.49 -7.48 17.43
CA GLY A 576 -15.61 -7.49 16.25
C GLY A 576 -14.81 -8.78 16.11
N THR A 577 -14.94 -9.76 17.00
CA THR A 577 -14.24 -11.03 16.86
C THR A 577 -14.96 -11.98 15.91
N MET A 578 -14.21 -12.85 15.25
CA MET A 578 -14.74 -13.94 14.46
C MET A 578 -15.13 -15.12 15.36
N PRO A 579 -16.27 -15.78 15.12
CA PRO A 579 -16.59 -17.07 15.72
C PRO A 579 -15.56 -18.15 15.37
N GLU A 580 -15.33 -19.09 16.28
CA GLU A 580 -14.33 -20.16 16.08
C GLU A 580 -14.64 -21.03 14.86
N GLU A 581 -15.92 -21.32 14.59
CA GLU A 581 -16.33 -22.08 13.42
C GLU A 581 -15.99 -21.38 12.11
N LEU A 582 -16.07 -20.04 12.08
CA LEU A 582 -15.70 -19.24 10.91
C LEU A 582 -14.19 -19.23 10.70
N ILE A 583 -13.41 -19.16 11.78
CA ILE A 583 -11.94 -19.30 11.70
C ILE A 583 -11.58 -20.70 11.17
N ARG A 584 -12.19 -21.77 11.70
CA ARG A 584 -11.91 -23.14 11.26
C ARG A 584 -12.29 -23.41 9.81
N SER A 585 -13.30 -22.72 9.27
CA SER A 585 -13.76 -22.94 7.89
C SER A 585 -12.81 -22.35 6.83
N ILE A 586 -12.00 -21.36 7.19
CA ILE A 586 -11.06 -20.71 6.27
C ILE A 586 -9.64 -21.28 6.33
N LEU A 587 -9.27 -21.98 7.40
CA LEU A 587 -7.96 -22.67 7.53
C LEU A 587 -7.90 -23.90 6.61
#